data_AF-A0A2T4J9T6-F1
#
_entry.id   AF-A0A2T4J9T6-F1
#
_cell.length_a   1.000
_cell.length_b   1.000
_cell.length_c   1.000
_cell.angle_alpha   90.00
_cell.angle_beta   90.00
_cell.angle_gamma   90.00
#
_symmetry.space_group_name_H-M   'P 1'
#
loop_
_entity.id
_entity.type
_entity.pdbx_description
1 polymer ?
#
loop_
_entity_poly.entity_id
_entity_poly.type
_entity_poly.pdbx_seq_one_letter_code
_entity_poly.pdbx_strand_id
1 'polypeptide(L)'
;MSKFRLSVPLPPELTEWLNDVYPAWLQLPQSTFANLVPFNAAQSPLTLNYAESAADIAASPIFSNLRIFLTLIGEGRITLLEDGTMASDSLDLLLETTSWPNADLTLTKHMRRPLDQENIGALDFLIGLAVASGVAEVADGQIKVTDAGRRVRDNLIDARMVRSVFEAAFLEVNPRTLTKLAYPWVLEQAGIIFWGLSITADTPRTVSEFARYCFVPPKKLLDEKLNVFDVFMRAVYLTPLTWFGLMTATSREGGEVHVYDRLYQKTPLFDRFMNFDLERARPAERPN
;
A
#
# COMPACT_ATOMS: atom_id res chain seq x y z
N MET A 1 -8.18 -10.38 19.47
CA MET A 1 -8.11 -8.92 19.25
C MET A 1 -8.33 -8.21 20.58
N SER A 2 -7.30 -7.54 21.10
CA SER A 2 -7.45 -6.67 22.27
C SER A 2 -8.36 -5.51 21.87
N LYS A 3 -9.49 -5.36 22.57
CA LYS A 3 -10.37 -4.19 22.39
C LYS A 3 -9.57 -2.97 22.81
N PHE A 4 -9.01 -2.22 21.85
CA PHE A 4 -8.48 -0.89 22.11
C PHE A 4 -9.63 -0.05 22.70
N ARG A 5 -9.63 0.12 24.02
CA ARG A 5 -10.42 1.14 24.68
C ARG A 5 -9.60 2.41 24.63
N LEU A 6 -9.99 3.33 23.77
CA LEU A 6 -9.46 4.69 23.75
C LEU A 6 -9.95 5.40 25.02
N SER A 7 -9.17 5.31 26.09
CA SER A 7 -9.39 6.13 27.28
C SER A 7 -8.72 7.49 27.08
N VAL A 8 -9.47 8.56 27.34
CA VAL A 8 -8.91 9.91 27.50
C VAL A 8 -8.74 10.16 29.00
N PRO A 9 -7.58 10.65 29.48
CA PRO A 9 -6.41 11.08 28.69
C PRO A 9 -5.62 9.91 28.08
N LEU A 10 -4.97 10.19 26.93
CA LEU A 10 -4.09 9.24 26.25
C LEU A 10 -2.85 8.92 27.12
N PRO A 11 -2.25 7.73 26.97
CA PRO A 11 -0.97 7.42 27.61
C PRO A 11 0.11 8.48 27.30
N PRO A 12 1.00 8.80 28.25
CA PRO A 12 2.06 9.80 28.04
C PRO A 12 2.94 9.48 26.84
N GLU A 13 3.32 8.21 26.66
CA GLU A 13 4.20 7.76 25.57
C GLU A 13 3.53 7.97 24.20
N LEU A 14 2.20 7.78 24.14
CA LEU A 14 1.41 8.05 22.94
C LEU A 14 1.29 9.55 22.66
N THR A 15 1.15 10.35 23.71
CA THR A 15 1.05 11.81 23.59
C THR A 15 2.37 12.40 23.08
N GLU A 16 3.50 11.92 23.59
CA GLU A 16 4.84 12.30 23.14
C GLU A 16 5.06 11.93 21.67
N TRP A 17 4.75 10.70 21.28
CA TRP A 17 4.89 10.26 19.89
C TRP A 17 4.01 11.06 18.90
N LEU A 18 2.79 11.39 19.31
CA LEU A 18 1.87 12.19 18.50
C LEU A 18 2.41 13.61 18.26
N ASN A 19 3.25 14.16 19.15
CA ASN A 19 3.90 15.46 18.98
C ASN A 19 2.90 16.55 18.52
N ASP A 20 1.91 16.80 19.37
CA ASP A 20 0.81 17.76 19.20
C ASP A 20 -0.20 17.46 18.07
N VAL A 21 -0.03 16.36 17.34
CA VAL A 21 -1.01 15.88 16.37
C VAL A 21 -2.26 15.36 17.09
N TYR A 22 -3.44 15.81 16.64
CA TYR A 22 -4.71 15.15 16.96
C TYR A 22 -5.02 14.10 15.87
N PRO A 23 -4.81 12.80 16.14
CA PRO A 23 -4.94 11.78 15.11
C PRO A 23 -6.38 11.62 14.62
N ALA A 24 -6.54 11.30 13.34
CA ALA A 24 -7.83 11.19 12.67
C ALA A 24 -8.71 10.09 13.26
N TRP A 25 -8.10 9.02 13.80
CA TRP A 25 -8.83 7.91 14.40
C TRP A 25 -9.44 8.25 15.77
N LEU A 26 -9.03 9.32 16.46
CA LEU A 26 -9.71 9.81 17.66
C LEU A 26 -11.04 10.50 17.36
N GLN A 27 -11.27 10.87 16.10
CA GLN A 27 -12.52 11.47 15.65
C GLN A 27 -13.61 10.43 15.38
N LEU A 28 -13.23 9.14 15.33
CA LEU A 28 -14.15 8.04 15.04
C LEU A 28 -14.90 7.61 16.31
N PRO A 29 -16.24 7.45 16.24
CA PRO A 29 -16.96 6.67 17.23
C PRO A 29 -16.37 5.24 17.32
N GLN A 30 -16.35 4.66 18.52
CA GLN A 30 -15.74 3.34 18.73
C GLN A 30 -16.34 2.24 17.85
N SER A 31 -17.65 2.27 17.61
CA SER A 31 -18.35 1.33 16.71
C SER A 31 -17.85 1.47 15.26
N THR A 32 -17.72 2.71 14.79
CA THR A 32 -17.23 3.02 13.44
C THR A 32 -15.78 2.58 13.27
N PHE A 33 -14.93 2.86 14.25
CA PHE A 33 -13.55 2.41 14.28
C PHE A 33 -13.44 0.88 14.12
N ALA A 34 -14.25 0.13 14.89
CA ALA A 34 -14.26 -1.33 14.82
C ALA A 34 -14.74 -1.85 13.46
N ASN A 35 -15.68 -1.15 12.82
CA ASN A 35 -16.21 -1.55 11.53
C ASN A 35 -15.27 -1.25 10.34
N LEU A 36 -14.23 -0.42 10.51
CA LEU A 36 -13.19 -0.20 9.49
C LEU A 36 -12.16 -1.35 9.39
N VAL A 37 -12.29 -2.40 10.21
CA VAL A 37 -11.34 -3.51 10.31
C VAL A 37 -12.07 -4.86 10.16
N PRO A 38 -11.96 -5.56 9.00
CA PRO A 38 -11.32 -5.13 7.77
C PRO A 38 -12.19 -4.13 6.99
N PHE A 39 -11.56 -3.35 6.10
CA PHE A 39 -12.23 -2.25 5.42
C PHE A 39 -13.28 -2.68 4.39
N ASN A 40 -13.22 -3.92 3.90
CA ASN A 40 -14.12 -4.48 2.89
C ASN A 40 -15.28 -5.29 3.49
N ALA A 41 -15.44 -5.28 4.82
CA ALA A 41 -16.57 -5.93 5.48
C ALA A 41 -17.89 -5.24 5.13
N ALA A 42 -19.00 -5.98 5.09
CA ALA A 42 -20.31 -5.44 4.70
C ALA A 42 -20.80 -4.30 5.62
N GLN A 43 -20.39 -4.31 6.89
CA GLN A 43 -20.71 -3.29 7.88
C GLN A 43 -19.71 -2.11 7.89
N SER A 44 -18.70 -2.13 7.02
CA SER A 44 -17.69 -1.08 6.95
C SER A 44 -18.34 0.25 6.55
N PRO A 45 -18.00 1.37 7.21
CA PRO A 45 -18.45 2.68 6.78
C PRO A 45 -17.71 3.14 5.50
N LEU A 46 -16.68 2.43 5.06
CA LEU A 46 -15.99 2.66 3.78
C LEU A 46 -16.68 1.86 2.67
N THR A 47 -17.15 2.58 1.65
CA THR A 47 -17.61 2.03 0.37
C THR A 47 -16.58 2.32 -0.72
N LEU A 48 -16.23 1.29 -1.50
CA LEU A 48 -15.29 1.40 -2.61
C LEU A 48 -16.03 1.34 -3.95
N ASN A 49 -15.91 2.40 -4.77
CA ASN A 49 -16.62 2.55 -6.05
C ASN A 49 -15.91 1.82 -7.20
N TYR A 50 -15.80 0.49 -7.10
CA TYR A 50 -15.12 -0.33 -8.10
C TYR A 50 -15.67 -0.18 -9.52
N ALA A 51 -16.99 -0.12 -9.67
CA ALA A 51 -17.62 -0.07 -11.00
C ALA A 51 -17.33 1.25 -11.73
N GLU A 52 -17.47 2.38 -11.04
CA GLU A 52 -17.31 3.70 -11.63
C GLU A 52 -15.84 4.08 -11.85
N SER A 53 -14.94 3.58 -11.00
CA SER A 53 -13.50 3.88 -11.07
C SER A 53 -12.69 2.81 -11.80
N ALA A 54 -13.32 1.75 -12.33
CA ALA A 54 -12.61 0.61 -12.89
C ALA A 54 -11.61 1.00 -13.98
N ALA A 55 -12.04 1.85 -14.93
CA ALA A 55 -11.20 2.27 -16.05
C ALA A 55 -10.00 3.11 -15.60
N ASP A 56 -10.22 4.05 -14.69
CA ASP A 56 -9.17 4.91 -14.13
C ASP A 56 -8.13 4.08 -13.36
N ILE A 57 -8.58 3.13 -12.53
CA ILE A 57 -7.69 2.25 -11.76
C ILE A 57 -6.98 1.25 -12.67
N ALA A 58 -7.66 0.70 -13.68
CA ALA A 58 -7.05 -0.22 -14.65
C ALA A 58 -5.95 0.45 -15.49
N ALA A 59 -5.98 1.77 -15.66
CA ALA A 59 -4.96 2.55 -16.33
C ALA A 59 -3.73 2.85 -15.44
N SER A 60 -3.73 2.40 -14.18
CA SER A 60 -2.68 2.74 -13.23
C SER A 60 -1.38 1.96 -13.44
N PRO A 61 -0.25 2.45 -12.88
CA PRO A 61 1.04 1.75 -12.94
C PRO A 61 1.00 0.29 -12.47
N ILE A 62 0.26 -0.05 -11.40
CA ILE A 62 0.24 -1.43 -10.91
C ILE A 62 -0.41 -2.40 -11.91
N PHE A 63 -1.47 -1.98 -12.60
CA PHE A 63 -2.11 -2.80 -13.64
C PHE A 63 -1.25 -2.91 -14.89
N SER A 64 -0.54 -1.84 -15.26
CA SER A 64 0.48 -1.90 -16.33
C SER A 64 1.59 -2.92 -15.99
N ASN A 65 2.11 -2.88 -14.76
CA ASN A 65 3.15 -3.80 -14.32
C ASN A 65 2.66 -5.25 -14.26
N LEU A 66 1.44 -5.49 -13.76
CA LEU A 66 0.82 -6.83 -13.78
C LEU A 66 0.68 -7.35 -15.21
N ARG A 67 0.22 -6.52 -16.15
CA ARG A 67 0.13 -6.89 -17.57
C ARG A 67 1.47 -7.31 -18.14
N ILE A 68 2.52 -6.51 -17.91
CA ILE A 68 3.88 -6.81 -18.39
C ILE A 68 4.37 -8.12 -17.80
N PHE A 69 4.23 -8.29 -16.48
CA PHE A 69 4.64 -9.52 -15.79
C PHE A 69 3.93 -10.76 -16.34
N LEU A 70 2.59 -10.71 -16.49
CA LEU A 70 1.79 -11.82 -17.01
C LEU A 70 2.10 -12.12 -18.49
N THR A 71 2.43 -11.11 -19.29
CA THR A 71 2.92 -11.31 -20.67
C THR A 71 4.25 -12.07 -20.66
N LEU A 72 5.21 -11.64 -19.86
CA LEU A 72 6.53 -12.27 -19.80
C LEU A 72 6.47 -13.72 -19.29
N ILE A 73 5.58 -14.02 -18.33
CA ILE A 73 5.31 -15.41 -17.92
C ILE A 73 4.74 -16.20 -19.09
N GLY A 74 3.73 -15.65 -19.78
CA GLY A 74 3.09 -16.31 -20.93
C GLY A 74 4.05 -16.55 -22.11
N GLU A 75 5.09 -15.74 -22.24
CA GLU A 75 6.18 -15.89 -23.23
C GLU A 75 7.29 -16.84 -22.76
N GLY A 76 7.24 -17.35 -21.53
CA GLY A 76 8.29 -18.20 -20.95
C GLY A 76 9.60 -17.46 -20.67
N ARG A 77 9.55 -16.15 -20.47
CA ARG A 77 10.72 -15.28 -20.23
C ARG A 77 11.01 -15.03 -18.75
N ILE A 78 10.15 -15.53 -17.88
CA ILE A 78 10.35 -15.53 -16.43
C ILE A 78 10.80 -16.92 -16.01
N THR A 79 12.02 -17.00 -15.50
CA THR A 79 12.65 -18.24 -15.03
C THR A 79 12.66 -18.24 -13.51
N LEU A 80 12.24 -19.36 -12.92
CA LEU A 80 12.42 -19.62 -11.49
C LEU A 80 13.60 -20.56 -11.28
N LEU A 81 14.26 -20.39 -10.14
CA LEU A 81 15.26 -21.29 -9.60
C LEU A 81 14.57 -22.49 -8.91
N GLU A 82 15.36 -23.51 -8.54
CA GLU A 82 14.85 -24.72 -7.88
C GLU A 82 14.13 -24.44 -6.55
N ASP A 83 14.52 -23.37 -5.87
CA ASP A 83 13.89 -22.90 -4.62
C ASP A 83 12.60 -22.07 -4.84
N GLY A 84 12.20 -21.88 -6.10
CA GLY A 84 11.00 -21.12 -6.48
C GLY A 84 11.21 -19.61 -6.55
N THR A 85 12.41 -19.10 -6.25
CA THR A 85 12.73 -17.68 -6.41
C THR A 85 13.02 -17.34 -7.87
N MET A 86 12.84 -16.08 -8.26
CA MET A 86 13.11 -15.66 -9.62
C MET A 86 14.61 -15.52 -9.90
N ALA A 87 15.06 -16.03 -11.06
CA ALA A 87 16.43 -15.87 -11.52
C ALA A 87 16.80 -14.39 -11.71
N SER A 88 18.06 -14.03 -11.45
CA SER A 88 18.55 -12.64 -11.56
C SER A 88 18.24 -12.00 -12.91
N ASP A 89 18.39 -12.72 -14.02
CA ASP A 89 18.13 -12.19 -15.37
C ASP A 89 16.64 -11.87 -15.59
N SER A 90 15.74 -12.66 -14.98
CA SER A 90 14.30 -12.38 -15.01
C SER A 90 13.94 -11.19 -14.12
N LEU A 91 14.63 -11.00 -12.99
CA LEU A 91 14.49 -9.81 -12.15
C LEU A 91 14.97 -8.55 -12.89
N ASP A 92 16.09 -8.62 -13.61
CA ASP A 92 16.56 -7.52 -14.46
C ASP A 92 15.53 -7.17 -15.53
N LEU A 93 15.04 -8.17 -16.26
CA LEU A 93 14.04 -7.97 -17.30
C LEU A 93 12.79 -7.28 -16.73
N LEU A 94 12.34 -7.65 -15.54
CA LEU A 94 11.22 -6.97 -14.90
C LEU A 94 11.57 -5.54 -14.49
N LEU A 95 12.73 -5.29 -13.89
CA LEU A 95 13.17 -3.94 -13.54
C LEU A 95 13.29 -3.01 -14.75
N GLU A 96 13.68 -3.54 -15.92
CA GLU A 96 13.80 -2.78 -17.16
C GLU A 96 12.47 -2.49 -17.83
N THR A 97 11.50 -3.40 -17.69
CA THR A 97 10.21 -3.31 -18.41
C THR A 97 9.10 -2.69 -17.59
N THR A 98 9.15 -2.78 -16.26
CA THR A 98 8.12 -2.25 -15.36
C THR A 98 8.41 -0.82 -14.90
N SER A 99 7.35 -0.09 -14.55
CA SER A 99 7.46 1.28 -14.05
C SER A 99 7.00 1.35 -12.60
N TRP A 100 7.87 1.84 -11.71
CA TRP A 100 7.57 1.95 -10.29
C TRP A 100 7.68 3.40 -9.83
N PRO A 101 6.62 4.21 -10.04
CA PRO A 101 6.59 5.57 -9.53
C PRO A 101 6.93 5.59 -8.05
N ASN A 102 7.84 6.49 -7.68
CA ASN A 102 8.26 6.73 -6.31
C ASN A 102 9.02 5.58 -5.63
N ALA A 103 9.40 4.54 -6.37
CA ALA A 103 10.40 3.59 -5.93
C ALA A 103 11.79 4.05 -6.41
N ASP A 104 12.78 3.99 -5.52
CA ASP A 104 14.18 4.21 -5.91
C ASP A 104 14.78 2.93 -6.47
N LEU A 105 14.49 2.67 -7.75
CA LEU A 105 15.08 1.54 -8.47
C LEU A 105 16.54 1.81 -8.86
N THR A 106 17.02 3.06 -8.76
CA THR A 106 18.41 3.39 -9.02
C THR A 106 19.29 2.74 -7.96
N LEU A 107 18.91 2.85 -6.69
CA LEU A 107 19.59 2.13 -5.60
C LEU A 107 19.56 0.61 -5.82
N THR A 108 18.44 0.07 -6.28
CA THR A 108 18.30 -1.36 -6.62
C THR A 108 19.29 -1.80 -7.71
N LYS A 109 19.52 -0.97 -8.73
CA LYS A 109 20.49 -1.26 -9.80
C LYS A 109 21.95 -1.28 -9.32
N HIS A 110 22.25 -0.61 -8.21
CA HIS A 110 23.57 -0.62 -7.57
C HIS A 110 23.76 -1.77 -6.57
N MET A 111 22.74 -2.62 -6.38
CA MET A 111 22.85 -3.77 -5.50
C MET A 111 23.81 -4.83 -6.07
N ARG A 112 24.40 -5.61 -5.16
CA ARG A 112 25.33 -6.69 -5.49
C ARG A 112 24.62 -7.72 -6.37
N ARG A 113 25.33 -8.22 -7.39
CA ARG A 113 24.90 -9.31 -8.26
C ARG A 113 25.32 -10.68 -7.70
N PRO A 114 24.56 -11.77 -7.95
CA PRO A 114 23.25 -11.80 -8.61
C PRO A 114 22.16 -11.08 -7.80
N LEU A 115 21.13 -10.57 -8.47
CA LEU A 115 19.98 -10.00 -7.79
C LEU A 115 19.24 -11.10 -7.05
N ASP A 116 18.65 -10.72 -5.92
CA ASP A 116 17.83 -11.57 -5.08
C ASP A 116 16.45 -10.91 -4.97
N GLN A 117 15.40 -11.68 -5.27
CA GLN A 117 14.02 -11.23 -5.25
C GLN A 117 13.66 -10.58 -3.91
N GLU A 118 14.12 -11.17 -2.80
CA GLU A 118 13.82 -10.63 -1.47
C GLU A 118 14.44 -9.25 -1.24
N ASN A 119 15.41 -8.84 -2.05
CA ASN A 119 16.03 -7.53 -1.92
C ASN A 119 15.36 -6.45 -2.79
N ILE A 120 14.37 -6.82 -3.62
CA ILE A 120 13.68 -5.93 -4.55
C ILE A 120 12.19 -5.86 -4.19
N GLY A 121 11.87 -5.04 -3.19
CA GLY A 121 10.53 -5.07 -2.59
C GLY A 121 9.39 -4.82 -3.58
N ALA A 122 9.59 -3.96 -4.59
CA ALA A 122 8.57 -3.71 -5.61
C ALA A 122 8.24 -4.95 -6.47
N LEU A 123 9.26 -5.74 -6.85
CA LEU A 123 9.05 -6.96 -7.61
C LEU A 123 8.52 -8.09 -6.75
N ASP A 124 9.03 -8.24 -5.52
CA ASP A 124 8.53 -9.20 -4.54
C ASP A 124 7.03 -8.95 -4.23
N PHE A 125 6.65 -7.68 -4.11
CA PHE A 125 5.26 -7.27 -4.00
C PHE A 125 4.44 -7.59 -5.26
N LEU A 126 4.97 -7.34 -6.46
CA LEU A 126 4.25 -7.65 -7.72
C LEU A 126 3.89 -9.12 -7.81
N ILE A 127 4.82 -10.00 -7.46
CA ILE A 127 4.63 -11.46 -7.49
C ILE A 127 3.60 -11.85 -6.44
N GLY A 128 3.77 -11.38 -5.19
CA GLY A 128 2.81 -11.63 -4.12
C GLY A 128 1.40 -11.15 -4.46
N LEU A 129 1.28 -9.97 -5.10
CA LEU A 129 0.02 -9.41 -5.56
C LEU A 129 -0.61 -10.23 -6.68
N ALA A 130 0.18 -10.69 -7.66
CA ALA A 130 -0.32 -11.50 -8.76
C ALA A 130 -0.90 -12.83 -8.26
N VAL A 131 -0.25 -13.45 -7.28
CA VAL A 131 -0.73 -14.69 -6.65
C VAL A 131 -1.96 -14.44 -5.77
N ALA A 132 -1.91 -13.44 -4.87
CA ALA A 132 -3.02 -13.13 -3.96
C ALA A 132 -4.30 -12.72 -4.71
N SER A 133 -4.17 -11.95 -5.80
CA SER A 133 -5.32 -11.57 -6.62
C SER A 133 -5.82 -12.67 -7.56
N GLY A 134 -5.15 -13.83 -7.60
CA GLY A 134 -5.52 -14.99 -8.41
C GLY A 134 -5.26 -14.83 -9.92
N VAL A 135 -4.46 -13.84 -10.33
CA VAL A 135 -4.06 -13.65 -11.74
C VAL A 135 -2.86 -14.51 -12.14
N ALA A 136 -2.11 -15.00 -11.15
CA ALA A 136 -1.08 -15.99 -11.31
C ALA A 136 -1.20 -17.05 -10.21
N GLU A 137 -0.61 -18.22 -10.44
CA GLU A 137 -0.46 -19.27 -9.43
C GLU A 137 0.95 -19.83 -9.46
N VAL A 138 1.45 -20.31 -8.32
CA VAL A 138 2.71 -21.05 -8.25
C VAL A 138 2.36 -22.54 -8.20
N ALA A 139 2.71 -23.27 -9.26
CA ALA A 139 2.45 -24.70 -9.38
C ALA A 139 3.65 -25.38 -10.04
N ASP A 140 4.07 -26.53 -9.48
CA ASP A 140 5.18 -27.35 -10.00
C ASP A 140 6.49 -26.58 -10.18
N GLY A 141 6.80 -25.65 -9.26
CA GLY A 141 8.00 -24.81 -9.34
C GLY A 141 7.97 -23.79 -10.49
N GLN A 142 6.78 -23.45 -10.99
CA GLN A 142 6.58 -22.45 -12.04
C GLN A 142 5.49 -21.45 -11.63
N ILE A 143 5.62 -20.21 -12.09
CA ILE A 143 4.52 -19.26 -12.05
C ILE A 143 3.71 -19.45 -13.33
N LYS A 144 2.42 -19.71 -13.21
CA LYS A 144 1.49 -19.93 -14.33
C LYS A 144 0.45 -18.80 -14.37
N VAL A 145 0.09 -18.38 -15.59
CA VAL A 145 -0.95 -17.36 -15.81
C VAL A 145 -2.33 -18.02 -15.77
N THR A 146 -3.17 -17.59 -14.84
CA THR A 146 -4.55 -18.10 -14.71
C THR A 146 -5.45 -17.51 -15.80
N ASP A 147 -6.69 -17.99 -15.89
CA ASP A 147 -7.72 -17.41 -16.78
C ASP A 147 -7.97 -15.93 -16.46
N ALA A 148 -7.96 -15.59 -15.16
CA ALA A 148 -8.03 -14.22 -14.67
C ALA A 148 -6.80 -13.39 -15.12
N GLY A 149 -5.60 -13.97 -15.05
CA GLY A 149 -4.39 -13.32 -15.56
C GLY A 149 -4.37 -13.10 -17.05
N ARG A 150 -4.91 -14.04 -17.84
CA ARG A 150 -5.05 -13.86 -19.30
C ARG A 150 -5.96 -12.68 -19.63
N ARG A 151 -7.06 -12.50 -18.89
CA ARG A 151 -7.92 -11.31 -19.04
C ARG A 151 -7.17 -10.02 -18.75
N VAL A 152 -6.37 -9.97 -17.67
CA VAL A 152 -5.54 -8.80 -17.36
C VAL A 152 -4.57 -8.52 -18.50
N ARG A 153 -3.83 -9.54 -18.96
CA ARG A 153 -2.88 -9.47 -20.06
C ARG A 153 -3.52 -8.89 -21.33
N ASP A 154 -4.71 -9.36 -21.66
CA ASP A 154 -5.47 -8.96 -22.85
C ASP A 154 -6.23 -7.63 -22.63
N ASN A 155 -5.94 -6.92 -21.53
CA ASN A 155 -6.53 -5.64 -21.12
C ASN A 155 -8.06 -5.67 -20.95
N LEU A 156 -8.61 -6.83 -20.56
CA LEU A 156 -10.02 -7.06 -20.24
C LEU A 156 -10.25 -6.95 -18.72
N ILE A 157 -9.99 -5.76 -18.19
CA ILE A 157 -10.05 -5.46 -16.76
C ILE A 157 -11.44 -4.90 -16.42
N ASP A 158 -12.22 -5.66 -15.65
CA ASP A 158 -13.53 -5.24 -15.14
C ASP A 158 -13.46 -4.84 -13.65
N ALA A 159 -14.58 -4.37 -13.11
CA ALA A 159 -14.68 -3.96 -11.70
C ALA A 159 -14.32 -5.09 -10.72
N ARG A 160 -14.59 -6.35 -11.08
CA ARG A 160 -14.26 -7.51 -10.23
C ARG A 160 -12.74 -7.70 -10.18
N MET A 161 -12.06 -7.56 -11.32
CA MET A 161 -10.61 -7.62 -11.39
C MET A 161 -9.96 -6.49 -10.59
N VAL A 162 -10.45 -5.25 -10.74
CA VAL A 162 -9.99 -4.10 -9.94
C VAL A 162 -10.16 -4.37 -8.45
N ARG A 163 -11.31 -4.91 -8.05
CA ARG A 163 -11.57 -5.31 -6.67
C ARG A 163 -10.57 -6.34 -6.17
N SER A 164 -10.37 -7.44 -6.89
CA SER A 164 -9.46 -8.51 -6.48
C SER A 164 -8.03 -8.00 -6.30
N VAL A 165 -7.52 -7.18 -7.22
CA VAL A 165 -6.16 -6.63 -7.13
C VAL A 165 -6.05 -5.61 -6.00
N PHE A 166 -7.02 -4.71 -5.86
CA PHE A 166 -6.99 -3.69 -4.80
C PHE A 166 -7.09 -4.32 -3.41
N GLU A 167 -8.05 -5.24 -3.20
CA GLU A 167 -8.22 -5.89 -1.90
C GLU A 167 -7.00 -6.75 -1.55
N ALA A 168 -6.46 -7.52 -2.50
CA ALA A 168 -5.25 -8.31 -2.27
C ALA A 168 -4.07 -7.45 -1.78
N ALA A 169 -3.84 -6.28 -2.40
CA ALA A 169 -2.76 -5.37 -2.05
C ALA A 169 -2.79 -4.90 -0.58
N PHE A 170 -3.99 -4.75 0.00
CA PHE A 170 -4.17 -4.18 1.34
C PHE A 170 -4.71 -5.17 2.38
N LEU A 171 -5.02 -6.40 2.00
CA LEU A 171 -5.52 -7.44 2.91
C LEU A 171 -4.69 -8.72 2.91
N GLU A 172 -4.00 -9.05 1.82
CA GLU A 172 -3.44 -10.39 1.61
C GLU A 172 -1.93 -10.38 1.40
N VAL A 173 -1.40 -9.39 0.66
CA VAL A 173 0.04 -9.33 0.37
C VAL A 173 0.83 -9.04 1.63
N ASN A 174 1.74 -9.96 1.98
CA ASN A 174 2.55 -9.85 3.18
C ASN A 174 3.40 -8.55 3.18
N PRO A 175 3.32 -7.70 4.23
CA PRO A 175 4.11 -6.46 4.32
C PRO A 175 5.62 -6.65 4.23
N ARG A 176 6.12 -7.86 4.53
CA ARG A 176 7.55 -8.21 4.38
C ARG A 176 8.04 -8.03 2.95
N THR A 177 7.16 -8.18 1.95
CA THR A 177 7.54 -8.01 0.54
C THR A 177 8.14 -6.61 0.31
N LEU A 178 7.51 -5.58 0.88
CA LEU A 178 7.94 -4.18 0.74
C LEU A 178 8.86 -3.67 1.87
N THR A 179 8.78 -4.24 3.07
CA THR A 179 9.45 -3.68 4.26
C THR A 179 10.51 -4.58 4.88
N LYS A 180 10.52 -5.87 4.54
CA LYS A 180 11.24 -6.95 5.26
C LYS A 180 10.83 -7.10 6.74
N LEU A 181 9.81 -6.37 7.19
CA LEU A 181 9.23 -6.44 8.52
C LEU A 181 7.89 -7.17 8.48
N ALA A 182 7.62 -8.00 9.49
CA ALA A 182 6.46 -8.92 9.52
C ALA A 182 5.50 -8.56 10.64
N TYR A 183 4.70 -7.52 10.43
CA TYR A 183 3.73 -7.07 11.43
C TYR A 183 2.31 -7.17 10.87
N PRO A 184 1.57 -8.27 11.15
CA PRO A 184 0.23 -8.48 10.59
C PRO A 184 -0.76 -7.36 10.92
N TRP A 185 -0.63 -6.75 12.10
CA TRP A 185 -1.47 -5.63 12.55
C TRP A 185 -1.48 -4.47 11.56
N VAL A 186 -0.41 -4.30 10.78
CA VAL A 186 -0.29 -3.19 9.84
C VAL A 186 -1.43 -3.27 8.83
N LEU A 187 -1.66 -4.41 8.16
CA LEU A 187 -2.74 -4.56 7.16
C LEU A 187 -4.13 -4.43 7.77
N GLU A 188 -4.32 -4.89 9.01
CA GLU A 188 -5.60 -4.77 9.72
C GLU A 188 -6.05 -3.30 9.84
N GLN A 189 -5.12 -2.34 9.82
CA GLN A 189 -5.45 -0.92 9.92
C GLN A 189 -5.80 -0.24 8.59
N ALA A 190 -5.82 -0.93 7.46
CA ALA A 190 -5.96 -0.30 6.15
C ALA A 190 -7.18 0.64 6.04
N GLY A 191 -8.35 0.25 6.57
CA GLY A 191 -9.54 1.12 6.59
C GLY A 191 -9.37 2.38 7.45
N ILE A 192 -8.68 2.27 8.59
CA ILE A 192 -8.35 3.40 9.47
C ILE A 192 -7.36 4.34 8.78
N ILE A 193 -6.36 3.79 8.07
CA ILE A 193 -5.42 4.57 7.29
C ILE A 193 -6.14 5.32 6.17
N PHE A 194 -7.03 4.65 5.42
CA PHE A 194 -7.81 5.31 4.36
C PHE A 194 -8.69 6.43 4.91
N TRP A 195 -9.32 6.22 6.08
CA TRP A 195 -10.05 7.29 6.76
C TRP A 195 -9.13 8.48 7.08
N GLY A 196 -7.99 8.24 7.71
CA GLY A 196 -7.04 9.30 8.06
C GLY A 196 -6.56 10.07 6.83
N LEU A 197 -6.23 9.38 5.74
CA LEU A 197 -5.85 10.01 4.47
C LEU A 197 -7.00 10.83 3.87
N SER A 198 -8.25 10.36 3.95
CA SER A 198 -9.41 11.06 3.38
C SER A 198 -9.60 12.47 3.96
N ILE A 199 -9.19 12.68 5.21
CA ILE A 199 -9.32 13.95 5.96
C ILE A 199 -8.04 14.79 5.91
N THR A 200 -6.87 14.15 5.88
CA THR A 200 -5.59 14.85 6.09
C THR A 200 -4.79 15.07 4.82
N ALA A 201 -5.07 14.32 3.75
CA ALA A 201 -4.29 14.33 2.52
C ALA A 201 -4.80 15.30 1.44
N ASP A 202 -5.71 16.23 1.78
CA ASP A 202 -6.12 17.33 0.89
C ASP A 202 -4.95 18.28 0.57
N THR A 203 -3.94 18.33 1.45
CA THR A 203 -2.71 19.11 1.27
C THR A 203 -1.48 18.18 1.25
N PRO A 204 -0.40 18.52 0.54
CA PRO A 204 0.84 17.76 0.59
C PRO A 204 1.39 17.64 2.03
N ARG A 205 1.70 16.43 2.47
CA ARG A 205 2.30 16.14 3.79
C ARG A 205 3.40 15.09 3.72
N THR A 206 4.29 15.13 4.70
CA THR A 206 5.35 14.13 4.84
C THR A 206 4.79 12.77 5.29
N VAL A 207 5.59 11.72 5.08
CA VAL A 207 5.30 10.37 5.61
C VAL A 207 5.12 10.39 7.13
N SER A 208 5.96 11.14 7.85
CA SER A 208 5.93 11.21 9.32
C SER A 208 4.65 11.86 9.85
N GLU A 209 4.18 12.92 9.19
CA GLU A 209 2.89 13.51 9.52
C GLU A 209 1.75 12.50 9.32
N PHE A 210 1.69 11.82 8.16
CA PHE A 210 0.67 10.81 7.93
C PHE A 210 0.74 9.66 8.91
N ALA A 211 1.95 9.21 9.29
CA ALA A 211 2.11 8.19 10.31
C ALA A 211 1.42 8.60 11.62
N ARG A 212 1.65 9.83 12.09
CA ARG A 212 1.04 10.37 13.31
C ARG A 212 -0.48 10.58 13.19
N TYR A 213 -0.95 11.08 12.05
CA TYR A 213 -2.39 11.30 11.83
C TYR A 213 -3.19 10.00 11.70
N CYS A 214 -2.64 9.00 11.03
CA CYS A 214 -3.40 7.86 10.53
C CYS A 214 -3.19 6.58 11.33
N PHE A 215 -1.98 6.29 11.85
CA PHE A 215 -1.75 5.03 12.55
C PHE A 215 -2.30 5.03 13.97
N VAL A 216 -2.85 3.88 14.37
CA VAL A 216 -3.10 3.52 15.77
C VAL A 216 -1.91 2.69 16.25
N PRO A 217 -0.90 3.31 16.89
CA PRO A 217 0.34 2.60 17.19
C PRO A 217 0.13 1.56 18.31
N PRO A 218 0.63 0.33 18.15
CA PRO A 218 0.76 -0.59 19.27
C PRO A 218 1.75 -0.02 20.30
N LYS A 219 1.39 -0.04 21.60
CA LYS A 219 2.23 0.53 22.66
C LYS A 219 3.69 0.05 22.61
N LYS A 220 3.91 -1.23 22.28
CA LYS A 220 5.24 -1.86 22.24
C LYS A 220 6.17 -1.27 21.16
N LEU A 221 5.63 -0.58 20.17
CA LEU A 221 6.40 -0.02 19.05
C LEU A 221 6.67 1.49 19.22
N LEU A 222 6.14 2.13 20.27
CA LEU A 222 6.35 3.55 20.54
C LEU A 222 7.79 3.86 20.97
N ASP A 223 8.45 2.90 21.64
CA ASP A 223 9.82 3.05 22.16
C ASP A 223 10.90 2.60 21.16
N GLU A 224 10.52 2.21 19.93
CA GLU A 224 11.49 1.76 18.93
C GLU A 224 12.33 2.92 18.38
N LYS A 225 13.65 2.75 18.39
CA LYS A 225 14.60 3.75 17.86
C LYS A 225 14.48 3.96 16.35
N LEU A 226 13.98 2.94 15.63
CA LEU A 226 13.69 3.03 14.21
C LEU A 226 12.26 3.55 14.06
N ASN A 227 12.06 4.56 13.20
CA ASN A 227 10.72 5.05 12.91
C ASN A 227 9.97 4.05 12.00
N VAL A 228 9.55 2.95 12.60
CA VAL A 228 8.91 1.82 11.93
C VAL A 228 7.56 2.22 11.33
N PHE A 229 6.88 3.19 11.93
CA PHE A 229 5.62 3.71 11.43
C PHE A 229 5.80 4.44 10.10
N ASP A 230 6.85 5.23 9.94
CA ASP A 230 7.14 5.87 8.66
C ASP A 230 7.45 4.83 7.57
N VAL A 231 8.17 3.76 7.92
CA VAL A 231 8.43 2.66 6.98
C VAL A 231 7.13 2.01 6.52
N PHE A 232 6.21 1.67 7.43
CA PHE A 232 4.91 1.10 7.04
C PHE A 232 4.02 2.09 6.30
N MET A 233 3.93 3.34 6.75
CA MET A 233 3.13 4.37 6.10
C MET A 233 3.57 4.54 4.64
N ARG A 234 4.88 4.68 4.42
CA ARG A 234 5.42 4.82 3.07
C ARG A 234 5.21 3.54 2.26
N ALA A 235 5.74 2.43 2.73
CA ALA A 235 5.91 1.24 1.92
C ALA A 235 4.60 0.47 1.75
N VAL A 236 3.79 0.30 2.80
CA VAL A 236 2.56 -0.52 2.75
C VAL A 236 1.36 0.29 2.26
N TYR A 237 1.35 1.60 2.46
CA TYR A 237 0.20 2.44 2.15
C TYR A 237 0.45 3.42 1.01
N LEU A 238 1.28 4.44 1.24
CA LEU A 238 1.42 5.56 0.31
C LEU A 238 1.96 5.12 -1.05
N THR A 239 2.96 4.23 -1.07
CA THR A 239 3.56 3.70 -2.30
C THR A 239 2.55 2.89 -3.11
N PRO A 240 1.87 1.84 -2.58
CA PRO A 240 0.82 1.12 -3.30
C PRO A 240 -0.34 2.03 -3.75
N LEU A 241 -0.82 2.94 -2.89
CA LEU A 241 -1.87 3.89 -3.27
C LEU A 241 -1.42 4.80 -4.43
N THR A 242 -0.14 5.16 -4.50
CA THR A 242 0.40 5.88 -5.66
C THR A 242 0.42 5.01 -6.91
N TRP A 243 0.76 3.72 -6.79
CA TRP A 243 0.71 2.78 -7.92
C TRP A 243 -0.70 2.49 -8.43
N PHE A 244 -1.73 2.69 -7.60
CA PHE A 244 -3.14 2.72 -8.00
C PHE A 244 -3.59 4.10 -8.53
N GLY A 245 -2.75 5.13 -8.50
CA GLY A 245 -3.12 6.49 -8.93
C GLY A 245 -4.00 7.27 -7.94
N LEU A 246 -4.16 6.75 -6.71
CA LEU A 246 -4.97 7.35 -5.66
C LEU A 246 -4.20 8.43 -4.87
N MET A 247 -2.88 8.38 -4.91
CA MET A 247 -2.00 9.36 -4.29
C MET A 247 -0.99 9.86 -5.32
N THR A 248 -0.55 11.10 -5.16
CA THR A 248 0.63 11.65 -5.84
C THR A 248 1.73 11.90 -4.83
N ALA A 249 2.98 11.74 -5.26
CA ALA A 249 4.14 12.14 -4.47
C ALA A 249 4.93 13.22 -5.22
N THR A 250 5.32 14.28 -4.52
CA THR A 250 6.16 15.35 -5.03
C THR A 250 7.41 15.47 -4.18
N SER A 251 8.50 15.95 -4.78
CA SER A 251 9.70 16.28 -4.03
C SER A 251 9.53 17.63 -3.34
N ARG A 252 10.09 17.77 -2.13
CA ARG A 252 10.27 19.09 -1.53
C ARG A 252 11.26 19.89 -2.39
N GLU A 253 10.95 21.15 -2.70
CA GLU A 253 11.75 21.97 -3.62
C GLU A 253 13.24 22.02 -3.23
N GLY A 254 14.14 21.81 -4.20
CA GLY A 254 15.52 22.32 -4.14
C GLY A 254 16.68 21.37 -3.72
N GLY A 255 16.53 20.05 -3.68
CA GLY A 255 17.66 19.15 -3.33
C GLY A 255 17.58 17.75 -3.96
N GLU A 256 18.70 17.01 -3.90
CA GLU A 256 18.74 15.57 -4.25
C GLU A 256 17.64 14.83 -3.48
N VAL A 257 16.75 14.18 -4.23
CA VAL A 257 15.48 13.66 -3.72
C VAL A 257 15.72 12.40 -2.90
N HIS A 258 15.91 12.54 -1.59
CA HIS A 258 15.77 11.40 -0.70
C HIS A 258 14.31 10.94 -0.66
N VAL A 259 14.08 9.63 -0.74
CA VAL A 259 12.73 9.01 -0.69
C VAL A 259 11.93 9.42 0.54
N TYR A 260 12.61 9.83 1.61
CA TYR A 260 12.02 10.28 2.88
C TYR A 260 11.51 11.73 2.86
N ASP A 261 11.95 12.55 1.89
CA ASP A 261 11.56 13.97 1.79
C ASP A 261 10.38 14.21 0.84
N ARG A 262 9.73 13.13 0.41
CA ARG A 262 8.56 13.18 -0.48
C ARG A 262 7.34 13.64 0.29
N LEU A 263 6.59 14.55 -0.32
CA LEU A 263 5.28 14.97 0.13
C LEU A 263 4.22 14.18 -0.63
N TYR A 264 3.20 13.72 0.06
CA TYR A 264 2.10 12.96 -0.52
C TYR A 264 0.78 13.71 -0.37
N GLN A 265 -0.08 13.59 -1.38
CA GLN A 265 -1.40 14.20 -1.44
C GLN A 265 -2.35 13.25 -2.16
N LYS A 266 -3.63 13.23 -1.77
CA LYS A 266 -4.63 12.42 -2.47
C LYS A 266 -4.99 13.03 -3.83
N THR A 267 -5.31 12.19 -4.79
CA THR A 267 -5.79 12.62 -6.11
C THR A 267 -7.31 12.74 -6.11
N PRO A 268 -7.93 13.40 -7.10
CA PRO A 268 -9.39 13.36 -7.27
C PRO A 268 -9.94 11.94 -7.45
N LEU A 269 -9.13 10.98 -7.90
CA LEU A 269 -9.54 9.59 -8.01
C LEU A 269 -9.73 8.95 -6.63
N PHE A 270 -8.96 9.36 -5.62
CA PHE A 270 -9.14 8.91 -4.24
C PHE A 270 -10.56 9.19 -3.74
N ASP A 271 -11.02 10.45 -3.83
CA ASP A 271 -12.34 10.84 -3.31
C ASP A 271 -13.49 10.23 -4.13
N ARG A 272 -13.30 9.95 -5.43
CA ARG A 272 -14.29 9.20 -6.23
C ARG A 272 -14.33 7.72 -5.87
N PHE A 273 -13.18 7.14 -5.58
CA PHE A 273 -13.05 5.71 -5.34
C PHE A 273 -13.42 5.32 -3.90
N MET A 274 -13.07 6.14 -2.91
CA MET A 274 -13.25 5.86 -1.48
C MET A 274 -14.29 6.79 -0.85
N ASN A 275 -15.47 6.24 -0.54
CA ASN A 275 -16.56 6.97 0.09
C ASN A 275 -16.75 6.53 1.54
N PHE A 276 -16.86 7.49 2.46
CA PHE A 276 -17.09 7.22 3.88
C PHE A 276 -18.47 7.73 4.27
N ASP A 277 -19.30 6.86 4.84
CA ASP A 277 -20.63 7.20 5.38
C ASP A 277 -20.51 7.82 6.79
N LEU A 278 -19.76 8.91 6.88
CA LEU A 278 -19.44 9.61 8.12
C LEU A 278 -19.27 11.10 7.84
N GLU A 279 -19.74 11.95 8.75
CA GLU A 279 -19.41 13.37 8.71
C GLU A 279 -17.90 13.55 8.90
N ARG A 280 -17.23 14.13 7.91
CA ARG A 280 -15.81 14.46 7.97
C ARG A 280 -15.64 15.68 8.87
N ALA A 281 -15.16 15.47 10.09
CA ALA A 281 -14.63 16.58 10.87
C ALA A 281 -13.33 17.07 10.22
N ARG A 282 -13.12 18.40 10.19
CA ARG A 282 -11.85 18.98 9.73
C ARG A 282 -10.73 18.53 10.68
N PRO A 283 -9.47 18.36 10.20
CA PRO A 283 -8.35 18.14 11.10
C PRO A 283 -8.34 19.23 12.17
N ALA A 284 -8.59 18.86 13.42
CA ALA A 284 -8.46 19.77 14.54
C ALA A 284 -6.98 19.73 14.96
N GLU A 285 -6.24 20.79 14.76
CA GLU A 285 -4.99 20.97 15.52
C GLU A 285 -5.40 21.07 17.00
N ARG A 286 -4.64 20.44 17.91
CA ARG A 286 -4.95 20.57 19.33
C ARG A 286 -4.95 22.07 19.67
N PRO A 287 -6.02 22.63 20.27
CA PRO A 287 -5.91 23.96 20.84
C PRO A 287 -4.84 23.89 21.92
N ASN A 288 -3.82 24.75 21.79
CA ASN A 288 -2.74 24.93 22.76
C ASN A 288 -3.29 25.14 24.19
#